data_AF-A0A2J8LZK2-F1
#
_entry.id   AF-A0A2J8LZK2-F1
#
_cell.length_a   1.000
_cell.length_b   1.000
_cell.length_c   1.000
_cell.angle_alpha   90.00
_cell.angle_beta   90.00
_cell.angle_gamma   90.00
#
_symmetry.space_group_name_H-M   'P 1'
#
loop_
_entity.id
_entity.type
_entity.pdbx_description
1 polymer ?
#
loop_
_entity_poly.entity_id
_entity_poly.type
_entity_poly.pdbx_seq_one_letter_code
_entity_poly.pdbx_strand_id
1 'polypeptide(L)'
;MDTPPLSDSESESDESLVTDRELQDAFSRGLLKPGLNVVLEGPKKAVNDVNGLKQCLAEFKRDLEWVERLDVTLGPVPEIGGSEAPAPQNKDQKAVDPEDDFQREMSFYRQAQAAVLAVLPRLHQLKVPTKRPTDYFAEMAKSDLQMQKIRQKLQTKQAAMERSEKAKQLRALRKYGKKVQTEVLQKRQQEKAHMMNAIKKYQKGFSDKLDFLEGDQKPLAQRKKAGAKGQQMRKGPSAKRRYKNQKFGFGGKKKGSKWNTRESYDDVSSFRAKTAHGRGLKRPGKKGSNKRPGKRTREKMKNRTH
;
A
#
# COMPACT_ATOMS: atom_id res chain seq x y z
N MET A 1 43.32 8.24 33.47
CA MET A 1 44.57 8.92 33.09
C MET A 1 44.38 9.46 31.68
N ASP A 2 44.85 10.69 31.49
CA ASP A 2 45.06 11.41 30.23
C ASP A 2 43.90 12.27 29.68
N THR A 3 43.97 13.57 30.02
CA THR A 3 43.80 14.73 29.11
C THR A 3 44.35 16.00 29.83
N PRO A 4 44.86 16.99 29.07
CA PRO A 4 46.02 17.82 29.43
C PRO A 4 45.66 19.12 30.18
N PRO A 5 46.63 19.84 30.78
CA PRO A 5 46.35 21.13 31.41
C PRO A 5 46.13 22.21 30.33
N LEU A 6 45.11 23.05 30.55
CA LEU A 6 44.83 24.24 29.77
C LEU A 6 46.04 25.19 29.83
N SER A 7 46.55 25.54 28.65
CA SER A 7 47.36 26.74 28.44
C SER A 7 46.41 27.92 28.39
N ASP A 8 46.39 28.76 29.44
CA ASP A 8 45.63 30.01 29.44
C ASP A 8 46.47 31.16 30.01
N SER A 9 46.63 32.19 29.18
CA SER A 9 46.70 33.61 29.53
C SER A 9 47.96 34.20 30.19
N GLU A 10 49.03 34.41 29.41
CA GLU A 10 49.99 35.52 29.63
C GLU A 10 50.13 36.44 28.39
N SER A 11 49.30 36.25 27.35
CA SER A 11 49.45 36.94 26.06
C SER A 11 48.55 38.17 25.89
N GLU A 12 47.74 38.54 26.88
CA GLU A 12 46.89 39.73 26.80
C GLU A 12 47.58 41.01 27.28
N SER A 13 48.65 40.90 28.09
CA SER A 13 49.32 42.07 28.67
C SER A 13 50.17 42.86 27.66
N ASP A 14 50.91 42.18 26.78
CA ASP A 14 51.79 42.86 25.81
C ASP A 14 51.01 43.54 24.67
N GLU A 15 49.87 42.98 24.25
CA GLU A 15 49.03 43.57 23.20
C GLU A 15 48.37 44.88 23.66
N SER A 16 48.11 45.01 24.97
CA SER A 16 47.58 46.23 25.59
C SER A 16 48.58 47.38 25.68
N LEU A 17 49.88 47.07 25.85
CA LEU A 17 50.93 48.09 25.96
C LEU A 17 51.33 48.66 24.59
N VAL A 18 51.28 47.82 23.56
CA VAL A 18 51.56 48.23 22.18
C VAL A 18 50.48 49.19 21.68
N THR A 19 49.22 48.91 21.98
CA THR A 19 48.07 49.75 21.61
C THR A 19 48.11 51.14 22.29
N ASP A 20 48.53 51.22 23.55
CA ASP A 20 48.68 52.51 24.26
C ASP A 20 49.79 53.39 23.67
N ARG A 21 50.90 52.77 23.25
CA ARG A 21 52.02 53.47 22.61
C ARG A 21 51.65 54.01 21.23
N GLU A 22 50.88 53.26 20.45
CA GLU A 22 50.36 53.69 19.16
C GLU A 22 49.39 54.87 19.28
N LEU A 23 48.58 54.90 20.34
CA LEU A 23 47.68 56.02 20.66
C LEU A 23 48.47 57.29 21.00
N GLN A 24 49.55 57.17 21.79
CA GLN A 24 50.45 58.27 22.14
C GLN A 24 51.13 58.88 20.90
N ASP A 25 51.56 58.02 19.96
CA ASP A 25 52.17 58.42 18.69
C ASP A 25 51.15 59.08 17.75
N ALA A 26 49.90 58.59 17.71
CA ALA A 26 48.84 59.21 16.92
C ALA A 26 48.43 60.59 17.48
N PHE A 27 48.48 60.78 18.80
CA PHE A 27 48.27 62.07 19.46
C PHE A 27 49.39 63.06 19.17
N SER A 28 50.66 62.63 19.26
CA SER A 28 51.81 63.50 18.94
C SER A 28 51.86 63.92 17.47
N ARG A 29 51.37 63.06 16.56
CA ARG A 29 51.18 63.38 15.13
C ARG A 29 49.97 64.28 14.84
N GLY A 30 49.18 64.65 15.85
CA GLY A 30 47.99 65.51 15.71
C GLY A 30 46.81 64.86 15.00
N LEU A 31 46.83 63.52 14.82
CA LEU A 31 45.72 62.75 14.27
C LEU A 31 44.58 62.59 15.28
N LEU A 32 44.93 62.58 16.57
CA LEU A 32 43.99 62.58 17.70
C LEU A 32 44.01 63.97 18.36
N LYS A 33 42.83 64.56 18.55
CA LYS A 33 42.68 65.84 19.25
C LYS A 33 42.29 65.60 20.72
N PRO A 34 42.80 66.40 21.67
CA PRO A 34 42.37 66.30 23.06
C PRO A 34 40.89 66.71 23.17
N GLY A 35 40.03 65.76 23.55
CA GLY A 35 38.59 65.93 23.67
C GLY A 35 37.89 64.63 24.06
N LEU A 36 36.59 64.70 24.36
CA LEU A 36 35.77 63.52 24.64
C LEU A 36 35.63 62.70 23.35
N ASN A 37 36.35 61.58 23.25
CA ASN A 37 36.26 60.66 22.11
C ASN A 37 34.81 60.19 21.97
N VAL A 38 34.14 60.62 20.91
CA VAL A 38 32.83 60.09 20.55
C VAL A 38 33.08 58.74 19.91
N VAL A 39 32.53 57.66 20.50
CA VAL A 39 32.48 56.35 19.85
C VAL A 39 31.65 56.55 18.58
N LEU A 40 32.31 56.65 17.43
CA LEU A 40 31.64 56.59 16.15
C LEU A 40 31.16 55.15 16.02
N GLU A 41 29.87 54.92 16.29
CA GLU A 41 29.23 53.67 15.92
C GLU A 41 29.55 53.41 14.45
N GLY A 42 30.23 52.29 14.18
CA GLY A 42 30.55 51.90 12.81
C GLY A 42 29.29 51.93 11.95
N PRO A 43 29.42 52.11 10.62
CA PRO A 43 28.27 52.21 9.74
C PRO A 43 27.33 51.03 10.02
N LYS A 44 26.06 51.35 10.32
CA LYS A 44 25.06 50.35 10.68
C LYS A 44 25.10 49.23 9.63
N LYS A 45 25.22 47.98 10.08
CA LYS A 45 25.21 46.82 9.18
C LYS A 45 23.99 46.94 8.27
N ALA A 46 24.23 47.01 6.97
CA ALA A 46 23.15 47.15 6.00
C ALA A 46 22.25 45.92 6.08
N VAL A 47 20.94 46.14 6.17
CA VAL A 47 19.96 45.06 6.02
C VAL A 47 19.99 44.66 4.55
N ASN A 48 20.45 43.44 4.26
CA ASN A 48 20.68 42.90 2.91
C ASN A 48 21.89 43.51 2.15
N ASP A 49 23.09 43.37 2.71
CA ASP A 49 24.33 43.71 2.00
C ASP A 49 24.64 42.72 0.86
N VAL A 50 24.20 43.08 -0.35
CA VAL A 50 24.42 42.31 -1.58
C VAL A 50 25.91 42.20 -1.93
N ASN A 51 26.73 43.19 -1.59
CA ASN A 51 28.16 43.19 -1.92
C ASN A 51 28.92 42.24 -1.00
N GLY A 52 28.62 42.26 0.30
CA GLY A 52 29.12 41.27 1.25
C GLY A 52 28.73 39.83 0.86
N LEU A 53 27.48 39.60 0.46
CA LEU A 53 27.04 38.28 -0.01
C LEU A 53 27.82 37.79 -1.25
N LYS A 54 28.13 38.69 -2.19
CA LYS A 54 28.94 38.36 -3.37
C LYS A 54 30.39 38.05 -3.00
N GLN A 55 30.96 38.77 -2.04
CA GLN A 55 32.31 38.50 -1.53
C GLN A 55 32.38 37.13 -0.85
N CYS A 56 31.43 36.82 0.03
CA CYS A 56 31.35 35.49 0.65
C CYS A 56 31.12 34.38 -0.37
N LEU A 57 30.30 34.62 -1.41
CA LEU A 57 30.12 33.66 -2.49
C LEU A 57 31.45 33.42 -3.21
N ALA A 58 32.21 34.48 -3.53
CA ALA A 58 33.52 34.36 -4.17
C ALA A 58 34.52 33.58 -3.32
N GLU A 59 34.50 33.77 -2.00
CA GLU A 59 35.33 33.01 -1.06
C GLU A 59 34.96 31.52 -1.01
N PHE A 60 33.66 31.19 -1.03
CA PHE A 60 33.20 29.80 -1.00
C PHE A 60 33.25 29.08 -2.35
N LYS A 61 33.21 29.83 -3.46
CA LYS A 61 33.13 29.26 -4.79
C LYS A 61 34.46 28.59 -5.13
N ARG A 62 34.42 27.26 -5.25
CA ARG A 62 35.51 26.46 -5.78
C ARG A 62 35.30 26.23 -7.27
N ASP A 63 36.33 26.53 -8.06
CA ASP A 63 36.35 26.24 -9.49
C ASP A 63 36.78 24.77 -9.70
N LEU A 64 35.83 23.86 -9.45
CA LEU A 64 35.99 22.43 -9.72
C LEU A 64 35.34 22.06 -11.04
N GLU A 65 35.87 21.01 -11.68
CA GLU A 65 35.22 20.42 -12.84
C GLU A 65 33.82 19.94 -12.49
N TRP A 66 32.90 20.07 -13.45
CA TRP A 66 31.49 19.72 -13.21
C TRP A 66 31.30 18.26 -12.78
N VAL A 67 32.18 17.35 -13.22
CA VAL A 67 32.14 15.92 -12.86
C VAL A 67 32.33 15.68 -11.38
N GLU A 68 33.08 16.53 -10.68
CA GLU A 68 33.30 16.43 -9.24
C GLU A 68 32.14 17.04 -8.44
N ARG A 69 31.44 17.99 -9.04
CA ARG A 69 30.30 18.68 -8.42
C ARG A 69 29.00 17.89 -8.59
N LEU A 70 28.79 17.30 -9.77
CA LEU A 70 27.57 16.60 -10.20
C LEU A 70 26.27 17.40 -9.94
N ASP A 71 26.38 18.73 -9.89
CA ASP A 71 25.28 19.62 -9.57
C ASP A 71 24.50 19.99 -10.82
N VAL A 72 23.19 20.14 -10.65
CA VAL A 72 22.27 20.38 -11.75
C VAL A 72 21.25 21.40 -11.31
N THR A 73 21.23 22.52 -12.01
CA THR A 73 20.22 23.56 -11.83
C THR A 73 19.31 23.57 -13.05
N LEU A 74 18.06 23.15 -12.87
CA LEU A 74 17.01 23.24 -13.89
C LEU A 74 15.94 24.23 -13.46
N GLY A 75 15.39 24.94 -14.45
CA GLY A 75 14.17 25.73 -14.26
C GLY A 75 12.94 24.86 -14.00
N PRO A 76 11.78 25.48 -13.76
CA PRO A 76 10.54 24.76 -13.51
C PRO A 76 10.17 23.87 -14.71
N VAL A 77 9.94 22.58 -14.44
CA VAL A 77 9.55 21.62 -15.48
C VAL A 77 8.04 21.75 -15.71
N PRO A 78 7.58 21.95 -16.96
CA PRO A 78 6.15 22.06 -17.25
C PRO A 78 5.41 20.76 -16.90
N GLU A 79 4.26 20.90 -16.27
CA GLU A 79 3.29 19.83 -16.07
C GLU A 79 2.84 19.29 -17.44
N ILE A 80 3.32 18.11 -17.83
CA ILE A 80 2.77 17.39 -18.98
C ILE A 80 1.42 16.82 -18.54
N GLY A 81 0.39 17.66 -18.60
CA GLY A 81 -1.00 17.24 -18.55
C GLY A 81 -1.34 16.55 -19.87
N GLY A 82 -1.76 15.29 -19.80
CA GLY A 82 -2.37 14.60 -20.92
C GLY A 82 -3.72 15.24 -21.25
N SER A 83 -3.70 16.36 -21.95
CA SER A 83 -4.84 16.97 -22.61
C SER A 83 -4.30 17.91 -23.68
N GLU A 84 -4.49 17.53 -24.94
CA GLU A 84 -4.43 18.40 -26.11
C GLU A 84 -5.48 19.52 -25.96
N ALA A 85 -5.19 20.51 -25.12
CA ALA A 85 -5.95 21.75 -25.05
C ALA A 85 -4.99 22.90 -25.40
N PRO A 86 -5.30 23.72 -26.41
CA PRO A 86 -4.48 24.86 -26.75
C PRO A 86 -4.47 25.82 -25.57
N ALA A 87 -3.28 26.09 -25.04
CA ALA A 87 -3.12 26.97 -23.89
C ALA A 87 -3.58 28.40 -24.24
N PRO A 88 -4.47 29.04 -23.46
CA PRO A 88 -4.59 30.47 -23.52
C PRO A 88 -3.30 31.06 -22.94
N GLN A 89 -2.70 31.97 -23.71
CA GLN A 89 -1.53 32.75 -23.34
C GLN A 89 -1.89 33.70 -22.19
N ASN A 90 -1.80 33.24 -20.95
CA ASN A 90 -1.68 34.11 -19.79
C ASN A 90 -0.59 33.55 -18.88
N LYS A 91 0.55 34.24 -18.92
CA LYS A 91 1.80 33.92 -18.24
C LYS A 91 1.78 34.45 -16.79
N ASP A 92 0.77 34.07 -16.03
CA ASP A 92 0.89 34.09 -14.58
C ASP A 92 1.02 32.64 -14.15
N GLN A 93 2.13 32.36 -13.48
CA GLN A 93 2.53 31.05 -12.99
C GLN A 93 1.29 30.32 -12.48
N LYS A 94 0.92 29.20 -13.12
CA LYS A 94 0.09 28.18 -12.46
C LYS A 94 0.92 27.68 -11.28
N ALA A 95 0.94 28.46 -10.21
CA ALA A 95 1.59 28.11 -8.97
C ALA A 95 0.93 26.81 -8.54
N VAL A 96 1.72 25.74 -8.48
CA VAL A 96 1.32 24.50 -7.85
C VAL A 96 0.77 24.90 -6.49
N ASP A 97 -0.46 24.48 -6.19
CA ASP A 97 -1.07 24.78 -4.90
C ASP A 97 -0.15 24.20 -3.82
N PRO A 98 0.49 25.04 -2.98
CA PRO A 98 1.45 24.56 -2.01
C PRO A 98 0.80 23.67 -0.96
N GLU A 99 -0.52 23.69 -0.80
CA GLU A 99 -1.25 22.87 0.17
C GLU A 99 -1.63 21.48 -0.39
N ASP A 100 -1.61 21.28 -1.71
CA ASP A 100 -1.85 19.97 -2.32
C ASP A 100 -0.56 19.14 -2.36
N ASP A 101 -0.41 18.26 -1.37
CA ASP A 101 0.74 17.38 -1.24
C ASP A 101 0.95 16.47 -2.47
N PHE A 102 -0.11 16.00 -3.14
CA PHE A 102 0.05 15.12 -4.30
C PHE A 102 0.62 15.85 -5.51
N GLN A 103 0.14 17.06 -5.77
CA GLN A 103 0.67 17.89 -6.86
C GLN A 103 2.09 18.33 -6.56
N ARG A 104 2.36 18.72 -5.31
CA ARG A 104 3.69 19.11 -4.85
C ARG A 104 4.70 17.96 -4.98
N GLU A 105 4.38 16.76 -4.49
CA GLU A 105 5.24 15.57 -4.63
C GLU A 105 5.46 15.18 -6.10
N MET A 106 4.42 15.31 -6.95
CA MET A 106 4.55 15.08 -8.39
C MET A 106 5.51 16.08 -9.04
N SER A 107 5.46 17.36 -8.64
CA SER A 107 6.37 18.39 -9.15
C SER A 107 7.82 18.11 -8.79
N PHE A 108 8.09 17.69 -7.54
CA PHE A 108 9.44 17.29 -7.09
C PHE A 108 9.93 16.06 -7.85
N TYR A 109 9.07 15.07 -8.04
CA TYR A 109 9.40 13.87 -8.81
C TYR A 109 9.79 14.21 -10.26
N ARG A 110 9.02 15.08 -10.92
CA ARG A 110 9.30 15.52 -12.30
C ARG A 110 10.59 16.33 -12.40
N GLN A 111 10.83 17.23 -11.45
CA GLN A 111 12.07 18.01 -11.41
C GLN A 111 13.30 17.10 -11.24
N ALA A 112 13.23 16.13 -10.32
CA ALA A 112 14.29 15.14 -10.14
C ALA A 112 14.48 14.27 -11.39
N GLN A 113 13.40 13.84 -12.03
CA GLN A 113 13.47 13.06 -13.27
C GLN A 113 14.14 13.85 -14.40
N ALA A 114 13.77 15.11 -14.60
CA ALA A 114 14.36 15.97 -15.61
C ALA A 114 15.86 16.19 -15.35
N ALA A 115 16.26 16.37 -14.09
CA ALA A 115 17.67 16.50 -13.71
C ALA A 115 18.46 15.24 -14.08
N VAL A 116 17.94 14.06 -13.73
CA VAL A 116 18.59 12.78 -14.10
C VAL A 116 18.71 12.63 -15.62
N LEU A 117 17.65 12.94 -16.36
CA LEU A 117 17.66 12.84 -17.83
C LEU A 117 18.65 13.82 -18.48
N ALA A 118 18.85 15.00 -17.90
CA ALA A 118 19.84 15.97 -18.37
C ALA A 118 21.29 15.53 -18.09
N VAL A 119 21.54 14.86 -16.96
CA VAL A 119 22.88 14.43 -16.52
C VAL A 119 23.36 13.16 -17.19
N LEU A 120 22.48 12.18 -17.38
CA LEU A 120 22.87 10.86 -17.90
C LEU A 120 23.68 10.94 -19.21
N PRO A 121 23.28 11.73 -20.23
CA PRO A 121 24.08 11.89 -21.45
C PRO A 121 25.47 12.47 -21.19
N ARG A 122 25.58 13.45 -20.29
CA ARG A 122 26.87 14.07 -19.92
C ARG A 122 27.80 13.06 -19.26
N LEU A 123 27.30 12.24 -18.34
CA LEU A 123 28.08 11.18 -17.71
C LEU A 123 28.50 10.09 -18.69
N HIS A 124 27.64 9.75 -19.67
CA HIS A 124 27.98 8.78 -20.71
C HIS A 124 29.07 9.29 -21.66
N GLN A 125 29.06 10.59 -22.01
CA GLN A 125 30.14 11.22 -22.78
C GLN A 125 31.50 11.13 -22.06
N LEU A 126 31.48 11.27 -20.74
CA LEU A 126 32.65 11.13 -19.87
C LEU A 126 33.01 9.67 -19.54
N LYS A 127 32.30 8.70 -20.13
CA LYS A 127 32.48 7.24 -19.92
C LYS A 127 32.35 6.80 -18.46
N VAL A 128 31.56 7.52 -17.65
CA VAL A 128 31.28 7.15 -16.25
C VAL A 128 30.14 6.13 -16.19
N PRO A 129 30.31 4.97 -15.53
CA PRO A 129 29.25 3.98 -15.37
C PRO A 129 28.16 4.50 -14.43
N THR A 130 26.92 4.56 -14.91
CA THR A 130 25.78 5.17 -14.18
C THR A 130 24.83 4.14 -13.55
N LYS A 131 24.85 2.89 -14.01
CA LYS A 131 23.98 1.83 -13.49
C LYS A 131 24.75 0.96 -12.50
N ARG A 132 24.15 0.73 -11.33
CA ARG A 132 24.65 -0.24 -10.35
C ARG A 132 24.50 -1.67 -10.90
N PRO A 133 25.59 -2.44 -11.04
CA PRO A 133 25.50 -3.85 -11.41
C PRO A 133 24.75 -4.67 -10.35
N THR A 134 24.01 -5.70 -10.79
CA THR A 134 23.25 -6.58 -9.88
C THR A 134 24.14 -7.44 -9.01
N ASP A 135 25.36 -7.71 -9.45
CA ASP A 135 26.36 -8.55 -8.77
C ASP A 135 27.31 -7.74 -7.86
N TYR A 136 27.12 -6.42 -7.78
CA TYR A 136 27.94 -5.56 -6.93
C TYR A 136 27.27 -5.36 -5.55
N PHE A 137 27.67 -6.18 -4.58
CA PHE A 137 27.18 -6.13 -3.20
C PHE A 137 28.03 -5.20 -2.34
N ALA A 138 27.55 -3.98 -2.14
CA ALA A 138 28.11 -3.00 -1.22
C ALA A 138 27.05 -2.60 -0.18
N GLU A 139 27.48 -1.94 0.89
CA GLU A 139 26.56 -1.43 1.90
C GLU A 139 25.58 -0.43 1.28
N MET A 140 24.28 -0.65 1.50
CA MET A 140 23.21 0.21 1.01
C MET A 140 22.69 1.07 2.16
N ALA A 141 22.10 2.22 1.85
CA ALA A 141 21.55 3.14 2.86
C ALA A 141 20.49 2.52 3.81
N LYS A 142 19.88 1.39 3.43
CA LYS A 142 18.95 0.63 4.27
C LYS A 142 19.34 -0.84 4.27
N SER A 143 19.27 -1.48 5.43
CA SER A 143 19.58 -2.90 5.57
C SER A 143 18.55 -3.81 4.88
N ASP A 144 19.00 -4.97 4.42
CA ASP A 144 18.13 -5.97 3.78
C ASP A 144 17.02 -6.46 4.70
N LEU A 145 17.30 -6.59 6.00
CA LEU A 145 16.30 -6.94 7.01
C LEU A 145 15.17 -5.90 7.06
N GLN A 146 15.49 -4.61 6.96
CA GLN A 146 14.48 -3.55 6.90
C GLN A 146 13.69 -3.61 5.59
N MET A 147 14.36 -3.81 4.45
CA MET A 147 13.69 -3.93 3.16
C MET A 147 12.77 -5.15 3.09
N GLN A 148 13.15 -6.27 3.71
CA GLN A 148 12.29 -7.45 3.80
C GLN A 148 11.02 -7.16 4.62
N LYS A 149 11.13 -6.43 5.74
CA LYS A 149 9.96 -5.97 6.52
C LYS A 149 9.04 -5.07 5.69
N ILE A 150 9.61 -4.16 4.90
CA ILE A 150 8.83 -3.27 4.01
C ILE A 150 8.09 -4.10 2.95
N ARG A 151 8.77 -5.03 2.28
CA ARG A 151 8.16 -5.93 1.29
C ARG A 151 7.03 -6.76 1.89
N GLN A 152 7.21 -7.32 3.08
CA GLN A 152 6.16 -8.07 3.78
C GLN A 152 4.92 -7.21 4.08
N LYS A 153 5.12 -5.95 4.49
CA LYS A 153 4.01 -5.01 4.71
C LYS A 153 3.26 -4.70 3.41
N LEU A 154 3.99 -4.48 2.31
CA LEU A 154 3.39 -4.22 1.00
C LEU A 154 2.55 -5.41 0.52
N GLN A 155 3.12 -6.61 0.58
CA GLN A 155 2.40 -7.86 0.24
C GLN A 155 1.16 -8.06 1.13
N THR A 156 1.26 -7.74 2.42
CA THR A 156 0.12 -7.84 3.34
C THR A 156 -1.00 -6.87 2.97
N LYS A 157 -0.67 -5.62 2.58
CA LYS A 157 -1.64 -4.62 2.11
C LYS A 157 -2.32 -5.07 0.82
N GLN A 158 -1.54 -5.54 -0.16
CA GLN A 158 -2.07 -6.05 -1.43
C GLN A 158 -3.02 -7.23 -1.20
N ALA A 159 -2.61 -8.23 -0.41
CA ALA A 159 -3.44 -9.38 -0.09
C ALA A 159 -4.71 -9.01 0.70
N ALA A 160 -4.67 -7.94 1.50
CA ALA A 160 -5.85 -7.41 2.19
C ALA A 160 -6.82 -6.74 1.22
N MET A 161 -6.31 -5.94 0.28
CA MET A 161 -7.10 -5.31 -0.78
C MET A 161 -7.79 -6.35 -1.66
N GLU A 162 -7.04 -7.33 -2.18
CA GLU A 162 -7.60 -8.43 -2.98
C GLU A 162 -8.65 -9.24 -2.22
N ARG A 163 -8.43 -9.52 -0.92
CA ARG A 163 -9.43 -10.21 -0.09
C ARG A 163 -10.70 -9.40 0.05
N SER A 164 -10.58 -8.08 0.19
CA SER A 164 -11.73 -7.18 0.29
C SER A 164 -12.54 -7.15 -1.01
N GLU A 165 -11.87 -7.13 -2.16
CA GLU A 165 -12.48 -7.16 -3.49
C GLU A 165 -13.15 -8.50 -3.77
N LYS A 166 -12.45 -9.62 -3.52
CA LYS A 166 -13.02 -10.97 -3.62
C LYS A 166 -14.24 -11.12 -2.70
N ALA A 167 -14.22 -10.53 -1.50
CA ALA A 167 -15.37 -10.53 -0.60
C ALA A 167 -16.55 -9.66 -1.11
N LYS A 168 -16.28 -8.53 -1.79
CA LYS A 168 -17.32 -7.73 -2.46
C LYS A 168 -17.93 -8.53 -3.63
N GLN A 169 -17.11 -9.16 -4.46
CA GLN A 169 -17.57 -10.01 -5.57
C GLN A 169 -18.41 -11.19 -5.09
N LEU A 170 -17.96 -11.91 -4.06
CA LEU A 170 -18.73 -13.02 -3.46
C LEU A 170 -20.07 -12.57 -2.87
N ARG A 171 -20.12 -11.37 -2.28
CA ARG A 171 -21.38 -10.79 -1.79
C ARG A 171 -22.33 -10.45 -2.93
N ALA A 172 -21.82 -9.86 -4.01
CA ALA A 172 -22.60 -9.58 -5.21
C ALA A 172 -23.16 -10.89 -5.81
N LEU A 173 -22.31 -11.89 -6.06
CA LEU A 173 -22.71 -13.19 -6.59
C LEU A 173 -23.78 -13.88 -5.74
N ARG A 174 -23.69 -13.80 -4.40
CA ARG A 174 -24.74 -14.33 -3.51
C ARG A 174 -26.07 -13.58 -3.64
N LYS A 175 -26.02 -12.25 -3.77
CA LYS A 175 -27.22 -11.41 -3.97
C LYS A 175 -27.90 -11.74 -5.30
N TYR A 176 -27.14 -11.78 -6.39
CA TYR A 176 -27.65 -12.15 -7.71
C TYR A 176 -28.12 -13.60 -7.76
N GLY A 177 -27.38 -14.54 -7.17
CA GLY A 177 -27.76 -15.95 -7.12
C GLY A 177 -29.13 -16.18 -6.46
N LYS A 178 -29.47 -15.42 -5.41
CA LYS A 178 -30.81 -15.49 -4.81
C LYS A 178 -31.90 -14.98 -5.76
N LYS A 179 -31.67 -13.84 -6.43
CA LYS A 179 -32.62 -13.29 -7.42
C LYS A 179 -32.82 -14.24 -8.61
N VAL A 180 -31.74 -14.80 -9.12
CA VAL A 180 -31.78 -15.78 -10.21
C VAL A 180 -32.57 -17.03 -9.78
N GLN A 181 -32.37 -17.53 -8.55
CA GLN A 181 -33.16 -18.66 -8.05
C GLN A 181 -34.67 -18.36 -8.00
N THR A 182 -35.05 -17.17 -7.53
CA THR A 182 -36.47 -16.78 -7.47
C THR A 182 -37.05 -16.57 -8.88
N GLU A 183 -36.32 -15.91 -9.78
CA GLU A 183 -36.75 -15.68 -11.16
C GLU A 183 -36.89 -17.00 -11.93
N VAL A 184 -35.94 -17.94 -11.77
CA VAL A 184 -36.02 -19.26 -12.40
C VAL A 184 -37.21 -20.06 -11.88
N LEU A 185 -37.52 -19.98 -10.58
CA LEU A 185 -38.69 -20.66 -10.01
C LEU A 185 -39.99 -20.04 -10.54
N GLN A 186 -40.09 -18.72 -10.60
CA GLN A 186 -41.24 -18.00 -11.14
C GLN A 186 -41.45 -18.30 -12.63
N LYS A 187 -40.39 -18.25 -13.44
CA LYS A 187 -40.44 -18.64 -14.87
C LYS A 187 -40.94 -20.07 -15.05
N ARG A 188 -40.40 -21.03 -14.29
CA ARG A 188 -40.88 -22.43 -14.33
C ARG A 188 -42.35 -22.57 -13.94
N GLN A 189 -42.83 -21.79 -12.96
CA GLN A 189 -44.24 -21.82 -12.58
C GLN A 189 -45.12 -21.18 -13.65
N GLN A 190 -44.69 -20.08 -14.27
CA GLN A 190 -45.37 -19.44 -15.39
C GLN A 190 -45.43 -20.35 -16.61
N GLU A 191 -44.32 -20.98 -16.99
CA GLU A 191 -44.26 -21.97 -18.07
C GLU A 191 -45.21 -23.14 -17.80
N LYS A 192 -45.23 -23.68 -16.58
CA LYS A 192 -46.19 -24.74 -16.19
C LYS A 192 -47.63 -24.26 -16.23
N ALA A 193 -47.93 -23.07 -15.74
CA ALA A 193 -49.28 -22.51 -15.78
C ALA A 193 -49.75 -22.27 -17.22
N HIS A 194 -48.87 -21.74 -18.07
CA HIS A 194 -49.11 -21.56 -19.49
C HIS A 194 -49.39 -22.89 -20.19
N MET A 195 -48.56 -23.91 -19.93
CA MET A 195 -48.76 -25.29 -20.39
C MET A 195 -50.11 -25.86 -19.95
N MET A 196 -50.44 -25.77 -18.65
CA MET A 196 -51.70 -26.28 -18.12
C MET A 196 -52.91 -25.54 -18.70
N ASN A 197 -52.80 -24.22 -18.94
CA ASN A 197 -53.85 -23.44 -19.57
C ASN A 197 -54.03 -23.79 -21.05
N ALA A 198 -52.95 -24.04 -21.78
CA ALA A 198 -53.01 -24.53 -23.16
C ALA A 198 -53.70 -25.91 -23.24
N ILE A 199 -53.35 -26.83 -22.34
CA ILE A 199 -54.01 -28.16 -22.25
C ILE A 199 -55.51 -28.00 -21.94
N LYS A 200 -55.89 -27.14 -20.99
CA LYS A 200 -57.31 -26.90 -20.66
C LYS A 200 -58.08 -26.26 -21.80
N LYS A 201 -57.47 -25.37 -22.59
CA LYS A 201 -58.08 -24.76 -23.77
C LYS A 201 -58.30 -25.79 -24.89
N TYR A 202 -57.32 -26.66 -25.11
CA TYR A 202 -57.44 -27.79 -26.03
C TYR A 202 -58.55 -28.77 -25.60
N GLN A 203 -58.58 -29.16 -24.32
CA GLN A 203 -59.61 -30.06 -23.78
C GLN A 203 -61.03 -29.49 -23.89
N LYS A 204 -61.18 -28.16 -23.79
CA LYS A 204 -62.47 -27.47 -23.96
C LYS A 204 -62.83 -27.16 -25.42
N GLY A 205 -62.03 -27.59 -26.39
CA GLY A 205 -62.31 -27.42 -27.83
C GLY A 205 -62.15 -26.00 -28.37
N PHE A 206 -61.54 -25.08 -27.60
CA PHE A 206 -61.32 -23.69 -28.04
C PHE A 206 -60.11 -23.52 -28.97
N SER A 207 -59.29 -24.54 -29.15
CA SER A 207 -58.11 -24.53 -30.03
C SER A 207 -57.86 -25.91 -30.63
N ASP A 208 -57.87 -26.02 -31.95
CA ASP A 208 -57.74 -27.28 -32.70
C ASP A 208 -56.28 -27.65 -33.03
N LYS A 209 -55.33 -26.72 -32.83
CA LYS A 209 -53.90 -26.91 -33.13
C LYS A 209 -53.10 -27.13 -31.84
N LEU A 210 -52.32 -28.21 -31.80
CA LEU A 210 -51.42 -28.60 -30.70
C LEU A 210 -50.14 -27.73 -30.64
N ASP A 211 -50.29 -26.41 -30.69
CA ASP A 211 -49.20 -25.44 -30.75
C ASP A 211 -48.31 -25.45 -29.48
N PHE A 212 -48.81 -26.05 -28.38
CA PHE A 212 -48.07 -26.27 -27.15
C PHE A 212 -46.99 -27.37 -27.26
N LEU A 213 -47.15 -28.35 -28.17
CA LEU A 213 -46.20 -29.44 -28.37
C LEU A 213 -45.09 -29.09 -29.39
N GLU A 214 -45.32 -28.07 -30.21
CA GLU A 214 -44.40 -27.63 -31.27
C GLU A 214 -43.42 -26.54 -30.81
N GLY A 215 -43.55 -26.11 -29.55
CA GLY A 215 -42.58 -25.27 -28.87
C GLY A 215 -41.23 -25.98 -28.70
N ASP A 216 -40.33 -25.72 -29.65
CA ASP A 216 -38.89 -26.07 -29.70
C ASP A 216 -38.48 -27.32 -30.50
N GLN A 217 -39.34 -27.84 -31.40
CA GLN A 217 -38.85 -28.60 -32.56
C GLN A 217 -38.47 -27.64 -33.69
N LYS A 218 -37.37 -26.90 -33.52
CA LYS A 218 -36.63 -26.47 -34.72
C LYS A 218 -36.13 -27.73 -35.42
N PRO A 219 -36.37 -27.93 -36.72
CA PRO A 219 -35.76 -29.04 -37.44
C PRO A 219 -34.25 -28.92 -37.26
N LEU A 220 -33.66 -29.94 -36.62
CA LEU A 220 -32.23 -30.15 -36.55
C LEU A 220 -31.73 -30.32 -37.99
N ALA A 221 -31.40 -29.20 -38.62
CA ALA A 221 -30.59 -29.19 -39.82
C ALA A 221 -29.31 -29.97 -39.49
N GLN A 222 -29.14 -31.06 -40.24
CA GLN A 222 -27.98 -31.93 -40.21
C GLN A 222 -26.69 -31.12 -40.08
N ARG A 223 -26.08 -31.15 -38.90
CA ARG A 223 -24.67 -30.87 -38.73
C ARG A 223 -24.01 -32.12 -38.16
N LYS A 224 -23.57 -32.98 -39.08
CA LYS A 224 -22.51 -33.95 -38.82
C LYS A 224 -21.31 -33.19 -38.27
N LYS A 225 -21.02 -33.30 -36.98
CA LYS A 225 -19.66 -33.21 -36.46
C LYS A 225 -19.47 -34.23 -35.34
N ALA A 226 -18.43 -35.03 -35.54
CA ALA A 226 -17.94 -36.08 -34.67
C ALA A 226 -17.48 -35.54 -33.31
N GLY A 227 -17.48 -36.40 -32.29
CA GLY A 227 -16.56 -36.26 -31.15
C GLY A 227 -17.16 -36.52 -29.76
N ALA A 228 -16.80 -37.68 -29.22
CA ALA A 228 -16.60 -37.97 -27.79
C ALA A 228 -17.81 -37.96 -26.83
N LYS A 229 -18.28 -39.19 -26.53
CA LYS A 229 -19.08 -39.53 -25.34
C LYS A 229 -18.29 -39.25 -24.06
N GLY A 230 -18.56 -38.13 -23.40
CA GLY A 230 -18.20 -37.90 -22.00
C GLY A 230 -19.29 -38.45 -21.08
N GLN A 231 -19.02 -39.58 -20.42
CA GLN A 231 -19.89 -40.17 -19.41
C GLN A 231 -20.23 -39.14 -18.31
N GLN A 232 -21.51 -38.77 -18.20
CA GLN A 232 -22.02 -38.05 -17.04
C GLN A 232 -21.96 -38.97 -15.81
N MET A 233 -20.87 -38.91 -15.05
CA MET A 233 -20.85 -39.43 -13.69
C MET A 233 -21.88 -38.66 -12.86
N ARG A 234 -22.97 -39.33 -12.50
CA ARG A 234 -23.95 -38.87 -11.52
C ARG A 234 -23.21 -38.59 -10.21
N LYS A 235 -22.96 -37.30 -9.91
CA LYS A 235 -22.41 -36.85 -8.63
C LYS A 235 -23.37 -37.28 -7.50
N GLY A 236 -23.02 -38.37 -6.83
CA GLY A 236 -23.72 -38.82 -5.62
C GLY A 236 -23.69 -37.75 -4.51
N PRO A 237 -24.46 -37.95 -3.42
CA PRO A 237 -24.53 -37.00 -2.32
C PRO A 237 -23.14 -36.67 -1.75
N SER A 238 -22.90 -35.37 -1.50
CA SER A 238 -21.68 -34.85 -0.86
C SER A 238 -21.19 -35.73 0.31
N ALA A 239 -19.88 -35.89 0.50
CA ALA A 239 -19.30 -36.64 1.62
C ALA A 239 -19.85 -36.21 2.99
N LYS A 240 -20.17 -34.91 3.17
CA LYS A 240 -20.85 -34.41 4.38
C LYS A 240 -22.25 -34.98 4.55
N ARG A 241 -22.98 -35.18 3.45
CA ARG A 241 -24.31 -35.79 3.45
C ARG A 241 -24.21 -37.30 3.68
N ARG A 242 -23.23 -37.99 3.09
CA ARG A 242 -22.97 -39.42 3.38
C ARG A 242 -22.69 -39.65 4.86
N TYR A 243 -21.82 -38.85 5.48
CA TYR A 243 -21.54 -38.94 6.92
C TYR A 243 -22.78 -38.65 7.79
N LYS A 244 -23.56 -37.62 7.45
CA LYS A 244 -24.80 -37.33 8.16
C LYS A 244 -25.84 -38.43 8.00
N ASN A 245 -25.95 -39.02 6.82
CA ASN A 245 -26.87 -40.13 6.58
C ASN A 245 -26.43 -41.40 7.31
N GLN A 246 -25.13 -41.64 7.46
CA GLN A 246 -24.61 -42.74 8.25
C GLN A 246 -24.84 -42.51 9.75
N LYS A 247 -24.50 -41.32 10.25
CA LYS A 247 -24.65 -40.98 11.67
C LYS A 247 -26.11 -40.79 12.09
N PHE A 248 -26.94 -40.28 11.19
CA PHE A 248 -28.27 -39.81 11.50
C PHE A 248 -29.38 -40.40 10.62
N GLY A 249 -29.12 -41.39 9.77
CA GLY A 249 -30.13 -41.95 8.87
C GLY A 249 -30.65 -40.95 7.82
N PHE A 250 -31.49 -41.42 6.90
CA PHE A 250 -32.16 -40.59 5.91
C PHE A 250 -33.54 -40.15 6.42
N GLY A 251 -33.61 -38.96 7.03
CA GLY A 251 -34.86 -38.16 7.08
C GLY A 251 -36.15 -38.79 7.63
N GLY A 252 -36.08 -39.80 8.50
CA GLY A 252 -37.25 -40.48 9.10
C GLY A 252 -37.28 -40.46 10.64
N LYS A 253 -38.44 -40.78 11.23
CA LYS A 253 -38.67 -40.86 12.69
C LYS A 253 -37.68 -41.86 13.33
N LYS A 254 -36.77 -41.33 14.14
CA LYS A 254 -35.83 -42.13 14.95
C LYS A 254 -36.46 -42.49 16.29
N LYS A 255 -37.30 -43.52 16.33
CA LYS A 255 -37.68 -44.12 17.61
C LYS A 255 -36.45 -44.87 18.17
N GLY A 256 -36.05 -44.56 19.39
CA GLY A 256 -35.08 -45.34 20.17
C GLY A 256 -33.58 -45.12 19.88
N SER A 257 -33.16 -44.71 18.68
CA SER A 257 -31.72 -44.59 18.33
C SER A 257 -30.93 -43.47 19.06
N LYS A 258 -31.56 -42.76 20.00
CA LYS A 258 -30.94 -41.74 20.86
C LYS A 258 -30.92 -42.17 22.33
N TRP A 259 -31.40 -43.37 22.64
CA TRP A 259 -31.36 -43.90 23.99
C TRP A 259 -29.95 -44.41 24.28
N ASN A 260 -29.42 -44.05 25.45
CA ASN A 260 -28.12 -44.53 25.89
C ASN A 260 -28.25 -46.02 26.22
N THR A 261 -27.58 -46.88 25.45
CA THR A 261 -27.33 -48.27 25.85
C THR A 261 -26.17 -48.31 26.84
N ARG A 262 -26.11 -49.35 27.69
CA ARG A 262 -25.00 -49.53 28.66
C ARG A 262 -23.63 -49.43 27.98
N GLU A 263 -23.48 -50.02 26.80
CA GLU A 263 -22.27 -49.94 25.97
C GLU A 263 -21.97 -48.51 25.48
N SER A 264 -22.99 -47.69 25.19
CA SER A 264 -22.82 -46.30 24.77
C SER A 264 -22.50 -45.34 25.92
N TYR A 265 -22.75 -45.73 27.18
CA TYR A 265 -22.40 -44.92 28.35
C TYR A 265 -20.90 -45.00 28.66
N ASP A 266 -20.30 -46.18 28.48
CA ASP A 266 -18.88 -46.42 28.76
C ASP A 266 -17.96 -46.15 27.55
N ASP A 267 -18.50 -45.98 26.34
CA ASP A 267 -17.71 -45.70 25.13
C ASP A 267 -17.23 -44.23 25.03
N VAL A 268 -16.08 -43.97 25.65
CA VAL A 268 -15.33 -42.70 25.55
C VAL A 268 -14.35 -42.66 24.37
N SER A 269 -14.32 -43.67 23.49
CA SER A 269 -13.33 -43.76 22.38
C SER A 269 -13.46 -42.61 21.37
N SER A 270 -14.68 -42.08 21.22
CA SER A 270 -14.98 -40.93 20.35
C SER A 270 -14.60 -39.58 20.98
N PHE A 271 -14.30 -39.54 22.29
CA PHE A 271 -13.84 -38.35 23.00
C PHE A 271 -12.35 -38.11 22.75
N ARG A 272 -12.05 -37.22 21.79
CA ARG A 272 -10.68 -36.77 21.54
C ARG A 272 -10.23 -35.74 22.59
N ALA A 273 -9.76 -36.23 23.75
CA ALA A 273 -9.21 -35.41 24.83
C ALA A 273 -8.12 -34.42 24.34
N LYS A 274 -7.29 -34.83 23.36
CA LYS A 274 -6.24 -33.99 22.75
C LYS A 274 -6.78 -32.76 22.01
N THR A 275 -8.01 -32.81 21.48
CA THR A 275 -8.64 -31.67 20.79
C THR A 275 -9.42 -30.78 21.76
N ALA A 276 -10.02 -31.37 22.81
CA ALA A 276 -10.80 -30.65 23.81
C ALA A 276 -9.94 -29.75 24.71
N HIS A 277 -8.73 -30.19 25.08
CA HIS A 277 -7.83 -29.42 25.95
C HIS A 277 -6.78 -28.58 25.20
N GLY A 278 -6.90 -28.41 23.88
CA GLY A 278 -6.03 -27.52 23.10
C GLY A 278 -4.54 -27.91 23.06
N ARG A 279 -4.14 -29.01 23.70
CA ARG A 279 -2.77 -29.54 23.73
C ARG A 279 -2.53 -30.61 22.65
N GLY A 280 -2.98 -30.32 21.42
CA GLY A 280 -2.54 -31.09 20.27
C GLY A 280 -1.10 -30.72 19.90
N LEU A 281 -0.25 -31.72 19.64
CA LEU A 281 1.09 -31.53 19.08
C LEU A 281 1.02 -30.55 17.90
N LYS A 282 1.68 -29.40 18.05
CA LYS A 282 1.82 -28.41 16.98
C LYS A 282 2.57 -29.08 15.83
N ARG A 283 1.88 -29.37 14.73
CA ARG A 283 2.56 -29.63 13.46
C ARG A 283 3.35 -28.35 13.11
N PRO A 284 4.67 -28.43 12.84
CA PRO A 284 5.44 -27.27 12.42
C PRO A 284 4.84 -26.77 11.10
N GLY A 285 4.44 -25.50 11.05
CA GLY A 285 4.03 -24.84 9.79
C GLY A 285 2.63 -24.25 9.71
N LYS A 286 1.80 -24.25 10.77
CA LYS A 286 0.50 -23.53 10.70
C LYS A 286 0.26 -22.60 11.89
N LYS A 287 0.60 -21.32 11.69
CA LYS A 287 0.28 -20.20 12.60
C LYS A 287 -1.25 -20.15 12.78
N GLY A 288 -1.72 -20.60 13.94
CA GLY A 288 -3.13 -20.54 14.31
C GLY A 288 -3.61 -19.10 14.31
N SER A 289 -4.74 -18.84 13.66
CA SER A 289 -5.39 -17.53 13.64
C SER A 289 -5.60 -17.02 15.07
N ASN A 290 -5.17 -15.79 15.35
CA ASN A 290 -5.45 -15.06 16.60
C ASN A 290 -6.97 -14.95 16.81
N LYS A 291 -7.56 -15.94 17.47
CA LYS A 291 -8.96 -15.86 17.92
C LYS A 291 -8.97 -15.07 19.21
N ARG A 292 -9.54 -13.87 19.11
CA ARG A 292 -9.83 -12.94 20.20
C ARG A 292 -10.44 -13.74 21.39
N PRO A 293 -9.90 -13.66 22.61
CA PRO A 293 -10.41 -14.40 23.78
C PRO A 293 -11.90 -14.10 24.03
N GLY A 294 -12.63 -15.02 24.64
CA GLY A 294 -14.04 -14.82 25.00
C GLY A 294 -14.23 -13.64 25.97
N LYS A 295 -15.44 -13.06 26.02
CA LYS A 295 -15.75 -11.85 26.81
C LYS A 295 -15.34 -11.97 28.28
N ARG A 296 -15.69 -13.09 28.93
CA ARG A 296 -15.29 -13.41 30.32
C ARG A 296 -13.77 -13.42 30.53
N THR A 297 -13.00 -13.93 29.56
CA THR A 297 -11.54 -13.97 29.67
C THR A 297 -10.93 -12.58 29.56
N ARG A 298 -11.56 -11.66 28.81
CA ARG A 298 -11.11 -10.27 28.70
C ARG A 298 -11.41 -9.47 29.97
N GLU A 299 -12.57 -9.68 30.59
CA GLU A 299 -12.89 -9.07 31.89
C GLU A 299 -11.89 -9.50 32.96
N LYS A 300 -11.54 -10.80 33.01
CA LYS A 300 -10.51 -11.30 33.94
C LYS A 300 -9.11 -10.72 33.70
N MET A 301 -8.72 -10.49 32.44
CA MET A 301 -7.42 -9.86 32.15
C MET A 301 -7.40 -8.37 32.50
N LYS A 302 -8.53 -7.68 32.37
CA LYS A 302 -8.66 -6.26 32.72
C LYS A 302 -8.54 -6.03 34.23
N ASN A 303 -8.98 -7.00 35.04
CA ASN A 303 -8.88 -6.95 36.50
C ASN A 303 -7.53 -7.43 37.04
N ARG A 304 -6.59 -7.81 36.16
CA ARG A 304 -5.30 -8.39 36.53
C ARG A 304 -4.14 -7.39 36.44
N THR A 305 -4.43 -6.14 36.08
CA THR A 305 -3.48 -5.03 36.15
C THR A 305 -3.71 -4.27 37.45
N HIS A 306 -3.11 -4.78 38.52
CA HIS A 306 -2.57 -4.07 39.68
C HIS A 306 -1.39 -4.88 40.17
#